data_AF-A0A9P7RY02-F1
#
_entry.id   AF-A0A9P7RY02-F1
#
_cell.length_a   1.000
_cell.length_b   1.000
_cell.length_c   1.000
_cell.angle_alpha   90.00
_cell.angle_beta   90.00
_cell.angle_gamma   90.00
#
_symmetry.space_group_name_H-M   'P 1'
#
loop_
_entity.id
_entity.type
_entity.pdbx_description
1 polymer ?
#
loop_
_entity_poly.entity_id
_entity_poly.type
_entity_poly.pdbx_seq_one_letter_code
_entity_poly.pdbx_strand_id
1 'polypeptide(L)'
;MSSRRFIRGFSFIAVGLLLCACGAVFHPNLQRDPTELRVEEVNELHGQVREWNEESWVNIKPSNDLRWMDCYPGGFQCARLLVPLDYNNPGKDTAAIALVRLPASVPTNSSEYLGPILFNPGGPGGSGVDLVRALGANFTSVLGDQFDIVGFDPRGVSRSTPRVSFYESRVERKLWATAGVGELNHSAITVGSSWARNKITGQLAVERDRNVLAHINTDHTARDMLRITEAHGREKLQYWGFSYGTVLGSTFAAMFPDKVHRLVIDGVVDVSDDYYTTKWTTNLRDTDNVLQWFFKDCLKAGLENCAFYEPSIEAMNTKLNDLYSAIIHSPVSVKTNSSYGIVDYARVRSTIFRAFYKPFAIWPMLATGLQDLVDGNGTALYNILDNSRFRCSCDPLEHAFDSVEDATTAIACNDGDPIPSGLEDAFEHYREVLRVSEWGSVWAGIRMTCGGWSPDIPKTQFRGPIVGNTSFPLLLIGNTADPVTPLWAAHKVSKGFPGSVVLSQDSAGHCSLSAPSICTARAVREYFVNGTLPKDGTICPVVGTPFVPSPEKRLGGADSPVVDSGSQNQAPLGLDTEEQDRGLLKALEGLTRFRLGGEHGFGTTPPLHV
;
A
#
# COMPACT_ATOMS: atom_id res chain seq x y z
N MET A 1 80.17 31.83 1.68
CA MET A 1 80.89 32.63 2.70
C MET A 1 79.91 33.03 3.80
N SER A 2 80.40 33.19 5.05
CA SER A 2 79.76 33.66 6.30
C SER A 2 78.22 33.78 6.39
N SER A 3 77.46 33.18 7.32
CA SER A 3 77.66 32.73 8.73
C SER A 3 77.57 33.82 9.84
N ARG A 4 76.66 33.59 10.80
CA ARG A 4 76.63 33.90 12.27
C ARG A 4 75.15 33.76 12.73
N ARG A 5 74.69 32.69 13.42
CA ARG A 5 74.85 32.30 14.86
C ARG A 5 74.40 33.44 15.81
N PHE A 6 73.48 33.28 16.78
CA PHE A 6 73.41 32.39 17.98
C PHE A 6 71.91 32.27 18.47
N ILE A 7 71.46 31.43 19.43
CA ILE A 7 71.76 30.02 19.83
C ILE A 7 70.69 29.49 20.86
N ARG A 8 70.43 28.16 20.92
CA ARG A 8 69.77 27.33 21.99
C ARG A 8 68.27 27.52 22.35
N GLY A 9 67.60 26.36 22.53
CA GLY A 9 66.32 26.21 23.25
C GLY A 9 65.64 24.83 23.02
N PHE A 10 66.01 23.80 23.78
CA PHE A 10 65.32 22.49 23.77
C PHE A 10 64.07 22.53 24.66
N SER A 11 62.93 22.00 24.20
CA SER A 11 61.96 21.23 25.00
C SER A 11 60.85 20.65 24.11
N PHE A 12 60.66 19.33 24.16
CA PHE A 12 59.39 18.70 23.74
C PHE A 12 58.37 18.89 24.87
N ILE A 13 57.15 19.31 24.55
CA ILE A 13 56.02 19.28 25.49
C ILE A 13 55.02 18.25 24.99
N ALA A 14 54.80 17.21 25.79
CA ALA A 14 53.75 16.21 25.59
C ALA A 14 52.65 16.42 26.63
N VAL A 15 51.43 16.69 26.16
CA VAL A 15 50.16 16.67 26.93
C VAL A 15 49.07 16.33 25.90
N GLY A 16 48.12 15.42 26.12
CA GLY A 16 47.94 14.46 27.21
C GLY A 16 46.55 13.82 27.07
N LEU A 17 46.45 12.48 26.96
CA LEU A 17 45.14 11.81 26.93
C LEU A 17 44.48 11.89 28.30
N LEU A 18 43.24 12.40 28.34
CA LEU A 18 42.39 12.37 29.52
C LEU A 18 41.46 11.15 29.46
N LEU A 19 41.98 10.03 29.97
CA LEU A 19 41.16 8.93 30.47
C LEU A 19 40.45 9.40 31.75
N CYS A 20 39.15 9.18 31.85
CA CYS A 20 38.44 9.28 33.12
C CYS A 20 37.78 7.92 33.42
N ALA A 21 38.34 7.21 34.40
CA ALA A 21 37.84 5.93 34.85
C ALA A 21 37.38 6.05 36.31
N CYS A 22 36.10 5.76 36.54
CA CYS A 22 35.48 5.42 37.82
C CYS A 22 34.32 4.48 37.45
N GLY A 23 34.13 3.31 38.07
CA GLY A 23 34.90 2.66 39.13
C GLY A 23 34.06 1.50 39.62
N ALA A 24 34.25 0.31 39.05
CA ALA A 24 33.40 -0.84 39.35
C ALA A 24 33.69 -1.40 40.75
N VAL A 25 32.68 -1.39 41.62
CA VAL A 25 32.71 -2.15 42.87
C VAL A 25 32.11 -3.54 42.60
N PHE A 26 32.96 -4.56 42.66
CA PHE A 26 32.51 -5.95 42.65
C PHE A 26 31.85 -6.32 43.98
N HIS A 27 30.65 -6.89 43.92
CA HIS A 27 30.16 -7.81 44.94
C HIS A 27 29.77 -9.14 44.25
N PRO A 28 30.24 -10.30 44.75
CA PRO A 28 30.02 -11.58 44.08
C PRO A 28 28.74 -12.29 44.56
N ASN A 29 28.34 -13.31 43.78
CA ASN A 29 27.35 -14.35 44.08
C ASN A 29 25.87 -13.93 44.15
N LEU A 30 25.16 -14.20 43.04
CA LEU A 30 23.96 -15.04 43.07
C LEU A 30 23.63 -15.51 41.64
N GLN A 31 24.05 -16.73 41.30
CA GLN A 31 23.40 -17.47 40.21
C GLN A 31 21.95 -17.74 40.62
N ARG A 32 20.99 -17.37 39.79
CA ARG A 32 19.63 -17.90 39.85
C ARG A 32 19.21 -18.42 38.49
N ASP A 33 18.63 -19.60 38.52
CA ASP A 33 18.18 -20.39 37.39
C ASP A 33 17.00 -19.69 36.67
N PRO A 34 16.86 -19.74 35.33
CA PRO A 34 15.73 -19.11 34.63
C PRO A 34 14.38 -19.83 34.84
N THR A 35 14.34 -20.96 35.55
CA THR A 35 13.16 -21.82 35.70
C THR A 35 12.58 -21.81 37.11
N GLU A 36 12.03 -20.68 37.55
CA GLU A 36 10.87 -20.60 38.46
C GLU A 36 10.46 -19.14 38.72
N LEU A 37 9.37 -18.69 38.09
CA LEU A 37 8.53 -17.61 38.61
C LEU A 37 7.10 -18.12 38.67
N ARG A 38 6.56 -18.18 39.89
CA ARG A 38 5.29 -18.87 40.18
C ARG A 38 4.10 -18.15 39.58
N VAL A 39 3.14 -18.97 39.18
CA VAL A 39 1.74 -18.59 38.98
C VAL A 39 1.15 -18.20 40.33
N GLU A 40 0.98 -16.89 40.59
CA GLU A 40 0.03 -16.34 41.58
C GLU A 40 0.06 -14.79 41.53
N GLU A 41 -0.65 -14.21 40.54
CA GLU A 41 -1.32 -12.89 40.63
C GLU A 41 -2.18 -12.70 39.36
N VAL A 42 -3.29 -13.45 39.32
CA VAL A 42 -4.37 -13.26 38.35
C VAL A 42 -5.51 -12.54 39.08
N ASN A 43 -6.03 -11.46 38.47
CA ASN A 43 -7.03 -10.52 38.98
C ASN A 43 -6.53 -9.47 39.99
N GLU A 44 -5.96 -8.37 39.48
CA GLU A 44 -6.45 -6.99 39.75
C GLU A 44 -5.62 -5.95 38.97
N LEU A 45 -6.05 -5.61 37.74
CA LEU A 45 -5.57 -4.42 37.02
C LEU A 45 -6.51 -4.01 35.87
N HIS A 46 -7.81 -3.86 36.18
CA HIS A 46 -8.68 -2.97 35.41
C HIS A 46 -8.32 -1.53 35.78
N GLY A 47 -7.20 -1.02 35.25
CA GLY A 47 -6.66 0.28 35.65
C GLY A 47 -5.62 0.81 34.67
N GLN A 48 -6.07 1.74 33.82
CA GLN A 48 -5.27 2.53 32.87
C GLN A 48 -4.53 1.71 31.80
N VAL A 49 -5.10 1.72 30.60
CA VAL A 49 -4.39 1.39 29.36
C VAL A 49 -3.17 2.32 29.26
N ARG A 50 -1.96 1.77 29.47
CA ARG A 50 -0.74 2.38 28.91
C ARG A 50 -0.96 2.50 27.41
N GLU A 51 -0.62 3.65 26.82
CA GLU A 51 -0.85 3.91 25.40
C GLU A 51 -0.37 2.73 24.55
N TRP A 52 -1.28 2.17 23.74
CA TRP A 52 -0.97 0.98 22.96
C TRP A 52 0.12 1.31 21.94
N ASN A 53 1.28 0.69 22.11
CA ASN A 53 2.47 0.86 21.29
C ASN A 53 2.80 -0.43 20.51
N GLU A 54 3.79 -0.39 19.62
CA GLU A 54 4.18 -1.57 18.84
C GLU A 54 4.81 -2.67 19.72
N GLU A 55 5.39 -2.35 20.90
CA GLU A 55 5.81 -3.38 21.88
C GLU A 55 4.64 -4.27 22.33
N SER A 56 3.43 -3.72 22.38
CA SER A 56 2.22 -4.44 22.79
C SER A 56 1.91 -5.63 21.87
N TRP A 57 2.28 -5.56 20.58
CA TRP A 57 2.14 -6.68 19.63
C TRP A 57 3.04 -7.88 19.94
N VAL A 58 4.24 -7.63 20.47
CA VAL A 58 5.18 -8.68 20.90
C VAL A 58 4.57 -9.50 22.04
N ASN A 59 3.81 -8.82 22.91
CA ASN A 59 3.17 -9.41 24.09
C ASN A 59 1.87 -10.18 23.78
N ILE A 60 1.25 -9.99 22.61
CA ILE A 60 0.12 -10.84 22.18
C ILE A 60 0.66 -12.25 21.92
N LYS A 61 0.28 -13.20 22.78
CA LYS A 61 0.65 -14.61 22.63
C LYS A 61 -0.15 -15.25 21.48
N PRO A 62 0.50 -15.81 20.44
CA PRO A 62 -0.18 -16.54 19.39
C PRO A 62 -0.96 -17.76 19.91
N SER A 63 -2.10 -18.04 19.28
CA SER A 63 -3.05 -19.08 19.69
C SER A 63 -3.68 -19.75 18.47
N ASN A 64 -4.10 -21.02 18.59
CA ASN A 64 -4.85 -21.71 17.53
C ASN A 64 -6.28 -21.14 17.38
N ASP A 65 -6.82 -20.58 18.47
CA ASP A 65 -8.10 -19.86 18.50
C ASP A 65 -7.87 -18.35 18.53
N LEU A 66 -8.79 -17.56 17.97
CA LEU A 66 -8.75 -16.09 18.04
C LEU A 66 -9.04 -15.58 19.47
N ARG A 67 -7.98 -15.25 20.19
CA ARG A 67 -8.05 -14.59 21.50
C ARG A 67 -7.94 -13.09 21.32
N TRP A 68 -9.09 -12.45 21.14
CA TRP A 68 -9.20 -11.00 21.03
C TRP A 68 -8.90 -10.31 22.36
N MET A 69 -8.13 -9.23 22.30
CA MET A 69 -7.93 -8.28 23.38
C MET A 69 -8.04 -6.86 22.83
N ASP A 70 -8.52 -5.91 23.64
CA ASP A 70 -8.64 -4.52 23.22
C ASP A 70 -7.26 -3.93 22.88
N CYS A 71 -7.18 -3.23 21.75
CA CYS A 71 -5.95 -2.62 21.25
C CYS A 71 -6.26 -1.31 20.54
N TYR A 72 -5.36 -0.33 20.62
CA TYR A 72 -5.53 1.02 20.05
C TYR A 72 -6.80 1.79 20.54
N PRO A 73 -6.86 3.12 20.39
CA PRO A 73 -8.09 3.88 20.60
C PRO A 73 -9.16 3.56 19.55
N GLY A 74 -10.44 3.72 19.89
CA GLY A 74 -11.55 3.57 18.94
C GLY A 74 -12.24 2.21 18.93
N GLY A 75 -11.97 1.34 19.91
CA GLY A 75 -12.66 0.06 20.07
C GLY A 75 -12.13 -1.07 19.18
N PHE A 76 -10.91 -0.95 18.65
CA PHE A 76 -10.26 -2.04 17.96
C PHE A 76 -9.87 -3.17 18.93
N GLN A 77 -9.80 -4.39 18.39
CA GLN A 77 -9.31 -5.56 19.10
C GLN A 77 -8.28 -6.28 18.25
N CYS A 78 -7.24 -6.82 18.89
CA CYS A 78 -6.11 -7.46 18.24
C CYS A 78 -6.00 -8.93 18.67
N ALA A 79 -5.50 -9.77 17.77
CA ALA A 79 -5.24 -11.19 18.00
C ALA A 79 -4.05 -11.67 17.15
N ARG A 80 -3.48 -12.81 17.52
CA ARG A 80 -2.48 -13.51 16.70
C ARG A 80 -2.86 -14.98 16.52
N LEU A 81 -3.18 -15.37 15.29
CA LEU A 81 -3.63 -16.71 14.94
C LEU A 81 -2.44 -17.57 14.48
N LEU A 82 -2.28 -18.75 15.07
CA LEU A 82 -1.32 -19.75 14.61
C LEU A 82 -1.86 -20.51 13.40
N VAL A 83 -1.02 -20.59 12.36
CA VAL A 83 -1.27 -21.34 11.14
C VAL A 83 -0.03 -22.17 10.77
N PRO A 84 -0.17 -23.27 10.00
CA PRO A 84 0.96 -23.97 9.41
C PRO A 84 1.88 -23.04 8.64
N LEU A 85 3.20 -23.11 8.87
CA LEU A 85 4.17 -22.45 8.00
C LEU A 85 4.18 -23.16 6.64
N ASP A 86 4.36 -24.48 6.64
CA ASP A 86 4.19 -25.36 5.49
C ASP A 86 2.86 -26.12 5.58
N TYR A 87 1.95 -25.89 4.63
CA TYR A 87 0.68 -26.62 4.59
C TYR A 87 0.82 -28.09 4.16
N ASN A 88 1.94 -28.49 3.58
CA ASN A 88 2.25 -29.91 3.30
C ASN A 88 2.82 -30.64 4.53
N ASN A 89 3.31 -29.90 5.53
CA ASN A 89 3.85 -30.46 6.78
C ASN A 89 3.36 -29.65 8.01
N PRO A 90 2.05 -29.67 8.31
CA PRO A 90 1.42 -28.71 9.21
C PRO A 90 1.78 -28.87 10.70
N GLY A 91 2.50 -29.92 11.07
CA GLY A 91 2.95 -30.17 12.45
C GLY A 91 4.40 -29.75 12.73
N LYS A 92 5.14 -29.26 11.72
CA LYS A 92 6.59 -28.97 11.85
C LYS A 92 6.86 -27.56 12.39
N ASP A 93 6.41 -26.55 11.67
CA ASP A 93 6.67 -25.13 11.93
C ASP A 93 5.38 -24.32 11.74
N THR A 94 5.24 -23.19 12.45
CA THR A 94 4.04 -22.34 12.41
C THR A 94 4.38 -20.89 12.05
N ALA A 95 3.47 -20.22 11.35
CA ALA A 95 3.40 -18.77 11.30
C ALA A 95 2.35 -18.27 12.31
N ALA A 96 2.57 -17.08 12.86
CA ALA A 96 1.60 -16.35 13.66
C ALA A 96 1.14 -15.12 12.87
N ILE A 97 -0.10 -15.17 12.38
CA ILE A 97 -0.74 -14.11 11.61
C ILE A 97 -1.29 -13.06 12.57
N ALA A 98 -0.93 -11.79 12.37
CA ALA A 98 -1.45 -10.67 13.14
C ALA A 98 -2.78 -10.17 12.55
N LEU A 99 -3.78 -9.98 13.42
CA LEU A 99 -5.11 -9.48 13.06
C LEU A 99 -5.53 -8.33 13.95
N VAL A 100 -6.19 -7.34 13.35
CA VAL A 100 -7.00 -6.34 14.03
C VAL A 100 -8.45 -6.48 13.56
N ARG A 101 -9.42 -6.22 14.43
CA ARG A 101 -10.81 -5.99 14.03
C ARG A 101 -11.36 -4.72 14.67
N LEU A 102 -12.25 -4.06 13.95
CA LEU A 102 -13.28 -3.22 14.56
C LEU A 102 -14.55 -4.09 14.67
N PRO A 103 -15.01 -4.47 15.87
CA PRO A 103 -16.16 -5.34 16.02
C PRO A 103 -17.45 -4.72 15.47
N ALA A 104 -18.41 -5.57 15.08
CA ALA A 104 -19.78 -5.15 14.81
C ALA A 104 -20.41 -4.49 16.05
N SER A 105 -21.27 -3.49 15.84
CA SER A 105 -22.02 -2.84 16.94
C SER A 105 -23.16 -3.73 17.46
N VAL A 106 -23.58 -4.73 16.68
CA VAL A 106 -24.59 -5.73 17.05
C VAL A 106 -23.95 -6.94 17.77
N PRO A 107 -24.62 -7.55 18.77
CA PRO A 107 -24.09 -8.74 19.45
C PRO A 107 -23.84 -9.91 18.49
N THR A 108 -22.74 -10.64 18.67
CA THR A 108 -22.34 -11.76 17.79
C THR A 108 -23.29 -12.96 17.80
N ASN A 109 -24.23 -13.01 18.75
CA ASN A 109 -25.31 -13.99 18.83
C ASN A 109 -26.66 -13.47 18.30
N SER A 110 -26.71 -12.23 17.81
CA SER A 110 -27.88 -11.65 17.15
C SER A 110 -28.06 -12.23 15.74
N SER A 111 -29.31 -12.34 15.28
CA SER A 111 -29.63 -12.62 13.87
C SER A 111 -29.16 -11.51 12.90
N GLU A 112 -28.85 -10.33 13.42
CA GLU A 112 -28.30 -9.20 12.66
C GLU A 112 -26.77 -9.30 12.45
N TYR A 113 -26.06 -10.23 13.12
CA TYR A 113 -24.61 -10.34 12.98
C TYR A 113 -24.20 -11.13 11.73
N LEU A 114 -23.82 -10.39 10.69
CA LEU A 114 -23.45 -10.91 9.37
C LEU A 114 -21.99 -11.43 9.29
N GLY A 115 -21.20 -11.28 10.35
CA GLY A 115 -19.88 -11.91 10.47
C GLY A 115 -18.70 -11.02 10.05
N PRO A 116 -17.49 -11.59 10.02
CA PRO A 116 -16.28 -10.85 9.62
C PRO A 116 -16.21 -10.66 8.11
N ILE A 117 -15.71 -9.49 7.70
CA ILE A 117 -15.19 -9.22 6.35
C ILE A 117 -13.68 -9.00 6.48
N LEU A 118 -12.90 -9.77 5.73
CA LEU A 118 -11.44 -9.65 5.69
C LEU A 118 -11.03 -8.59 4.67
N PHE A 119 -10.13 -7.69 5.05
CA PHE A 119 -9.61 -6.62 4.21
C PHE A 119 -8.13 -6.81 3.90
N ASN A 120 -7.73 -6.55 2.67
CA ASN A 120 -6.32 -6.53 2.26
C ASN A 120 -6.02 -5.33 1.33
N PRO A 121 -5.00 -4.49 1.64
CA PRO A 121 -4.71 -3.28 0.87
C PRO A 121 -3.97 -3.53 -0.45
N GLY A 122 -3.46 -4.76 -0.66
CA GLY A 122 -2.59 -5.09 -1.77
C GLY A 122 -1.10 -4.89 -1.47
N GLY A 123 -0.39 -4.28 -2.43
CA GLY A 123 1.06 -4.27 -2.49
C GLY A 123 1.60 -5.15 -3.62
N PRO A 124 2.07 -6.39 -3.37
CA PRO A 124 2.03 -7.13 -2.10
C PRO A 124 2.89 -6.51 -0.98
N GLY A 125 2.76 -7.03 0.24
CA GLY A 125 3.52 -6.54 1.40
C GLY A 125 2.85 -5.39 2.19
N GLY A 126 1.64 -4.99 1.81
CA GLY A 126 0.84 -4.03 2.58
C GLY A 126 0.23 -4.62 3.85
N SER A 127 0.23 -3.85 4.95
CA SER A 127 -0.39 -4.24 6.22
C SER A 127 -1.90 -4.08 6.18
N GLY A 128 -2.64 -5.18 6.32
CA GLY A 128 -4.09 -5.15 6.52
C GLY A 128 -4.45 -4.63 7.92
N VAL A 129 -3.57 -4.77 8.91
CA VAL A 129 -3.73 -4.15 10.22
C VAL A 129 -3.76 -2.62 10.09
N ASP A 130 -2.79 -2.01 9.43
CA ASP A 130 -2.73 -0.54 9.29
C ASP A 130 -3.86 0.00 8.39
N LEU A 131 -4.28 -0.76 7.37
CA LEU A 131 -5.48 -0.45 6.57
C LEU A 131 -6.73 -0.29 7.45
N VAL A 132 -7.04 -1.30 8.26
CA VAL A 132 -8.27 -1.31 9.08
C VAL A 132 -8.17 -0.38 10.27
N ARG A 133 -6.98 -0.17 10.87
CA ARG A 133 -6.77 0.87 11.88
C ARG A 133 -7.09 2.27 11.34
N ALA A 134 -6.71 2.56 10.10
CA ALA A 134 -6.92 3.88 9.50
C ALA A 134 -8.32 4.09 8.91
N LEU A 135 -8.94 3.04 8.34
CA LEU A 135 -10.19 3.14 7.59
C LEU A 135 -11.37 2.34 8.17
N GLY A 136 -11.20 1.64 9.29
CA GLY A 136 -12.20 0.74 9.85
C GLY A 136 -13.57 1.40 10.03
N ALA A 137 -13.62 2.57 10.66
CA ALA A 137 -14.87 3.33 10.84
C ALA A 137 -15.49 3.81 9.51
N ASN A 138 -14.67 4.10 8.50
CA ASN A 138 -15.16 4.44 7.15
C ASN A 138 -15.75 3.22 6.45
N PHE A 139 -15.15 2.03 6.60
CA PHE A 139 -15.71 0.78 6.11
C PHE A 139 -17.01 0.41 6.83
N THR A 140 -17.10 0.56 8.16
CA THR A 140 -18.37 0.41 8.91
C THR A 140 -19.42 1.40 8.38
N SER A 141 -19.06 2.65 8.12
CA SER A 141 -19.98 3.65 7.55
C SER A 141 -20.47 3.28 6.13
N VAL A 142 -19.65 2.58 5.34
CA VAL A 142 -20.03 2.08 4.01
C VAL A 142 -20.87 0.80 4.10
N LEU A 143 -20.53 -0.15 4.96
CA LEU A 143 -21.11 -1.51 4.99
C LEU A 143 -22.28 -1.66 5.95
N GLY A 144 -22.34 -0.85 7.00
CA GLY A 144 -23.27 -0.95 8.12
C GLY A 144 -22.67 -1.69 9.33
N ASP A 145 -23.30 -1.51 10.49
CA ASP A 145 -22.82 -1.95 11.81
C ASP A 145 -22.89 -3.46 12.09
N GLN A 146 -23.24 -4.26 11.08
CA GLN A 146 -23.55 -5.71 11.19
C GLN A 146 -22.32 -6.62 11.02
N PHE A 147 -21.17 -6.05 10.65
CA PHE A 147 -19.96 -6.80 10.29
C PHE A 147 -18.78 -6.50 11.23
N ASP A 148 -17.98 -7.51 11.53
CA ASP A 148 -16.63 -7.26 12.04
C ASP A 148 -15.76 -6.83 10.84
N ILE A 149 -15.14 -5.65 10.93
CA ILE A 149 -14.20 -5.15 9.93
C ILE A 149 -12.81 -5.67 10.30
N VAL A 150 -12.32 -6.71 9.61
CA VAL A 150 -11.11 -7.45 10.00
C VAL A 150 -9.94 -7.18 9.05
N GLY A 151 -8.86 -6.63 9.59
CA GLY A 151 -7.59 -6.44 8.88
C GLY A 151 -6.58 -7.49 9.34
N PHE A 152 -5.80 -8.06 8.42
CA PHE A 152 -4.74 -9.00 8.75
C PHE A 152 -3.45 -8.67 7.98
N ASP A 153 -2.31 -8.87 8.63
CA ASP A 153 -1.02 -8.80 7.97
C ASP A 153 -0.72 -10.18 7.37
N PRO A 154 -0.52 -10.33 6.04
CA PRO A 154 -0.14 -11.62 5.46
C PRO A 154 1.12 -12.20 6.11
N ARG A 155 1.29 -13.53 6.00
CA ARG A 155 2.55 -14.18 6.41
C ARG A 155 3.76 -13.46 5.80
N GLY A 156 4.81 -13.26 6.61
CA GLY A 156 6.00 -12.50 6.20
C GLY A 156 5.87 -10.98 6.23
N VAL A 157 4.66 -10.41 6.37
CA VAL A 157 4.38 -8.98 6.31
C VAL A 157 4.26 -8.36 7.70
N SER A 158 4.81 -7.16 7.89
CA SER A 158 4.64 -6.29 9.07
C SER A 158 4.66 -7.06 10.41
N ARG A 159 3.50 -7.26 11.05
CA ARG A 159 3.37 -7.82 12.42
C ARG A 159 3.26 -9.35 12.44
N SER A 160 3.09 -9.98 11.28
CA SER A 160 3.04 -11.43 11.15
C SER A 160 4.43 -12.04 11.16
N THR A 161 4.60 -13.14 11.89
CA THR A 161 5.91 -13.76 12.16
C THR A 161 5.95 -15.23 11.73
N PRO A 162 7.07 -15.74 11.17
CA PRO A 162 8.31 -15.02 10.84
C PRO A 162 8.11 -13.95 9.75
N ARG A 163 8.75 -12.79 9.96
CA ARG A 163 8.70 -11.62 9.06
C ARG A 163 9.82 -11.72 8.02
N VAL A 164 9.57 -11.31 6.79
CA VAL A 164 10.60 -11.20 5.75
C VAL A 164 11.46 -9.95 6.00
N SER A 165 12.78 -10.13 5.96
CA SER A 165 13.76 -9.03 6.05
C SER A 165 15.07 -9.43 5.41
N PHE A 166 15.50 -8.66 4.40
CA PHE A 166 16.79 -8.85 3.71
C PHE A 166 17.91 -7.98 4.30
N TYR A 167 17.59 -7.11 5.27
CA TYR A 167 18.52 -6.18 5.91
C TYR A 167 18.44 -6.33 7.44
N GLU A 168 19.60 -6.35 8.09
CA GLU A 168 19.75 -6.52 9.54
C GLU A 168 19.24 -5.32 10.34
N SER A 169 19.24 -4.13 9.73
CA SER A 169 18.80 -2.89 10.39
C SER A 169 18.00 -1.96 9.48
N ARG A 170 17.23 -1.05 10.10
CA ARG A 170 16.55 0.05 9.39
C ARG A 170 17.54 1.00 8.71
N VAL A 171 18.72 1.20 9.31
CA VAL A 171 19.78 2.06 8.76
C VAL A 171 20.33 1.47 7.47
N GLU A 172 20.68 0.18 7.48
CA GLU A 172 21.15 -0.55 6.29
C GLU A 172 20.11 -0.48 5.16
N ARG A 173 18.84 -0.82 5.46
CA ARG A 173 17.74 -0.73 4.50
C ARG A 173 17.58 0.68 3.93
N LYS A 174 17.63 1.73 4.76
CA LYS A 174 17.48 3.12 4.29
C LYS A 174 18.66 3.56 3.44
N LEU A 175 19.90 3.23 3.82
CA LEU A 175 21.10 3.54 3.03
C LEU A 175 21.04 2.83 1.67
N TRP A 176 20.66 1.55 1.64
CA TRP A 176 20.48 0.82 0.40
C TRP A 176 19.39 1.44 -0.48
N ALA A 177 18.20 1.70 0.08
CA ALA A 177 17.08 2.30 -0.64
C ALA A 177 17.37 3.71 -1.19
N THR A 178 18.18 4.51 -0.48
CA THR A 178 18.56 5.87 -0.91
C THR A 178 19.41 5.87 -2.18
N ALA A 179 20.14 4.78 -2.45
CA ALA A 179 20.86 4.55 -3.71
C ALA A 179 20.02 3.75 -4.75
N GLY A 180 18.72 3.60 -4.52
CA GLY A 180 17.78 2.94 -5.44
C GLY A 180 17.50 3.74 -6.72
N VAL A 181 16.99 3.06 -7.73
CA VAL A 181 16.62 3.65 -9.03
C VAL A 181 15.11 3.61 -9.18
N GLY A 182 14.45 4.76 -8.97
CA GLY A 182 12.98 4.90 -9.08
C GLY A 182 12.46 5.40 -10.43
N GLU A 183 13.36 5.81 -11.34
CA GLU A 183 13.05 6.27 -12.69
C GLU A 183 14.16 5.75 -13.63
N LEU A 184 13.84 4.76 -14.45
CA LEU A 184 14.78 4.10 -15.36
C LEU A 184 15.19 4.96 -16.55
N ASN A 185 14.45 6.02 -16.90
CA ASN A 185 14.83 6.96 -17.96
C ASN A 185 15.76 8.09 -17.46
N HIS A 186 16.18 8.08 -16.19
CA HIS A 186 16.96 9.18 -15.60
C HIS A 186 18.40 9.29 -16.13
N SER A 187 19.05 8.20 -16.55
CA SER A 187 20.39 8.23 -17.16
C SER A 187 20.69 6.93 -17.91
N ALA A 188 21.74 6.90 -18.74
CA ALA A 188 22.13 5.70 -19.49
C ALA A 188 22.52 4.47 -18.63
N ILE A 189 22.80 4.65 -17.33
CA ILE A 189 23.27 3.57 -16.43
C ILE A 189 22.20 3.00 -15.49
N THR A 190 20.99 3.58 -15.45
CA THR A 190 19.91 3.24 -14.52
C THR A 190 19.46 1.78 -14.61
N VAL A 191 19.18 1.27 -15.80
CA VAL A 191 18.72 -0.11 -16.02
C VAL A 191 19.78 -1.11 -15.57
N GLY A 192 21.04 -0.90 -15.98
CA GLY A 192 22.17 -1.73 -15.53
C GLY A 192 22.44 -1.64 -14.03
N SER A 193 22.26 -0.46 -13.43
CA SER A 193 22.39 -0.25 -11.98
C SER A 193 21.27 -0.94 -11.20
N SER A 194 20.02 -0.86 -11.69
CA SER A 194 18.87 -1.57 -11.13
C SER A 194 19.09 -3.09 -11.16
N TRP A 195 19.43 -3.62 -12.34
CA TRP A 195 19.78 -5.04 -12.52
C TRP A 195 20.90 -5.52 -11.56
N ALA A 196 22.00 -4.78 -11.48
CA ALA A 196 23.13 -5.15 -10.61
C ALA A 196 22.75 -5.12 -9.12
N ARG A 197 21.97 -4.13 -8.70
CA ARG A 197 21.46 -4.03 -7.31
C ARG A 197 20.48 -5.13 -6.98
N ASN A 198 19.60 -5.51 -7.91
CA ASN A 198 18.60 -6.57 -7.68
C ASN A 198 19.25 -7.95 -7.51
N LYS A 199 20.41 -8.21 -8.14
CA LYS A 199 21.23 -9.39 -7.83
C LYS A 199 21.71 -9.42 -6.38
N ILE A 200 22.18 -8.28 -5.86
CA ILE A 200 22.60 -8.17 -4.46
C ILE A 200 21.39 -8.33 -3.52
N THR A 201 20.24 -7.71 -3.83
CA THR A 201 19.00 -7.89 -3.05
C THR A 201 18.60 -9.38 -2.95
N GLY A 202 18.67 -10.12 -4.07
CA GLY A 202 18.34 -11.55 -4.09
C GLY A 202 19.35 -12.44 -3.36
N GLN A 203 20.65 -12.11 -3.41
CA GLN A 203 21.69 -12.76 -2.60
C GLN A 203 21.42 -12.57 -1.10
N LEU A 204 21.22 -11.32 -0.67
CA LEU A 204 20.89 -10.98 0.72
C LEU A 204 19.61 -11.66 1.20
N ALA A 205 18.61 -11.83 0.32
CA ALA A 205 17.38 -12.54 0.65
C ALA A 205 17.64 -14.01 1.03
N VAL A 206 18.50 -14.73 0.29
CA VAL A 206 18.88 -16.12 0.60
C VAL A 206 19.80 -16.20 1.81
N GLU A 207 20.85 -15.36 1.85
CA GLU A 207 21.84 -15.35 2.94
C GLU A 207 21.21 -15.08 4.32
N ARG A 208 20.12 -14.31 4.35
CA ARG A 208 19.39 -13.92 5.57
C ARG A 208 18.03 -14.62 5.71
N ASP A 209 17.72 -15.62 4.86
CA ASP A 209 16.50 -16.42 5.01
C ASP A 209 16.55 -17.22 6.32
N ARG A 210 15.44 -17.22 7.04
CA ARG A 210 15.24 -18.00 8.28
C ARG A 210 14.40 -19.25 8.01
N ASN A 211 14.62 -19.88 6.85
CA ASN A 211 13.79 -20.94 6.27
C ASN A 211 12.30 -20.54 6.13
N VAL A 212 12.05 -19.26 5.82
CA VAL A 212 10.70 -18.71 5.67
C VAL A 212 10.35 -18.49 4.20
N LEU A 213 11.32 -18.12 3.35
CA LEU A 213 11.04 -17.63 1.99
C LEU A 213 10.23 -18.61 1.12
N ALA A 214 10.46 -19.92 1.22
CA ALA A 214 9.69 -20.92 0.46
C ALA A 214 8.17 -20.95 0.77
N HIS A 215 7.75 -20.31 1.86
CA HIS A 215 6.38 -20.31 2.36
C HIS A 215 5.69 -18.95 2.30
N ILE A 216 6.32 -17.95 1.67
CA ILE A 216 5.78 -16.58 1.51
C ILE A 216 5.26 -16.38 0.08
N ASN A 217 4.01 -16.76 -0.13
CA ASN A 217 3.34 -16.76 -1.42
C ASN A 217 1.81 -16.62 -1.23
N THR A 218 1.12 -16.28 -2.32
CA THR A 218 -0.32 -15.97 -2.31
C THR A 218 -1.17 -17.19 -1.94
N ASP A 219 -0.82 -18.40 -2.36
CA ASP A 219 -1.64 -19.58 -2.08
C ASP A 219 -1.64 -19.96 -0.59
N HIS A 220 -0.50 -19.86 0.08
CA HIS A 220 -0.39 -20.06 1.52
C HIS A 220 -1.14 -18.95 2.27
N THR A 221 -1.11 -17.71 1.78
CA THR A 221 -1.91 -16.61 2.33
C THR A 221 -3.41 -16.84 2.13
N ALA A 222 -3.84 -17.41 1.00
CA ALA A 222 -5.24 -17.79 0.78
C ALA A 222 -5.69 -18.94 1.71
N ARG A 223 -4.79 -19.88 2.04
CA ARG A 223 -5.03 -20.89 3.07
C ARG A 223 -5.16 -20.26 4.46
N ASP A 224 -4.35 -19.25 4.78
CA ASP A 224 -4.47 -18.52 6.03
C ASP A 224 -5.80 -17.77 6.13
N MET A 225 -6.29 -17.16 5.04
CA MET A 225 -7.63 -16.55 4.99
C MET A 225 -8.74 -17.55 5.31
N LEU A 226 -8.61 -18.80 4.85
CA LEU A 226 -9.54 -19.87 5.24
C LEU A 226 -9.44 -20.18 6.74
N ARG A 227 -8.22 -20.30 7.29
CA ARG A 227 -8.02 -20.52 8.74
C ARG A 227 -8.55 -19.37 9.60
N ILE A 228 -8.39 -18.12 9.16
CA ILE A 228 -8.96 -16.94 9.83
C ILE A 228 -10.49 -17.01 9.81
N THR A 229 -11.08 -17.40 8.68
CA THR A 229 -12.54 -17.56 8.53
C THR A 229 -13.07 -18.67 9.45
N GLU A 230 -12.42 -19.83 9.47
CA GLU A 230 -12.73 -20.96 10.34
C GLU A 230 -12.61 -20.59 11.83
N ALA A 231 -11.56 -19.83 12.21
CA ALA A 231 -11.34 -19.39 13.58
C ALA A 231 -12.37 -18.33 14.07
N HIS A 232 -13.10 -17.67 13.17
CA HIS A 232 -14.29 -16.87 13.50
C HIS A 232 -15.58 -17.72 13.58
N GLY A 233 -15.49 -19.06 13.46
CA GLY A 233 -16.65 -19.96 13.43
C GLY A 233 -17.47 -19.85 12.15
N ARG A 234 -16.88 -19.42 11.03
CA ARG A 234 -17.55 -19.32 9.73
C ARG A 234 -16.97 -20.34 8.75
N GLU A 235 -17.82 -20.91 7.89
CA GLU A 235 -17.39 -21.88 6.87
C GLU A 235 -16.97 -21.22 5.55
N LYS A 236 -17.33 -19.96 5.33
CA LYS A 236 -17.17 -19.27 4.04
C LYS A 236 -16.68 -17.84 4.24
N LEU A 237 -15.75 -17.43 3.41
CA LEU A 237 -15.06 -16.15 3.42
C LEU A 237 -15.99 -15.01 2.98
N GLN A 238 -15.92 -13.90 3.72
CA GLN A 238 -16.25 -12.57 3.20
C GLN A 238 -14.98 -11.74 3.08
N TYR A 239 -14.77 -11.08 1.94
CA TYR A 239 -13.50 -10.41 1.64
C TYR A 239 -13.67 -9.19 0.73
N TRP A 240 -12.89 -8.14 1.02
CA TRP A 240 -12.68 -7.00 0.14
C TRP A 240 -11.17 -6.75 -0.03
N GLY A 241 -10.65 -7.10 -1.21
CA GLY A 241 -9.23 -6.94 -1.55
C GLY A 241 -9.01 -5.83 -2.57
N PHE A 242 -8.00 -4.99 -2.33
CA PHE A 242 -7.58 -3.91 -3.22
C PHE A 242 -6.27 -4.25 -3.92
N SER A 243 -6.08 -3.87 -5.19
CA SER A 243 -4.79 -3.99 -5.89
C SER A 243 -4.25 -5.43 -5.93
N TYR A 244 -3.03 -5.73 -5.46
CA TYR A 244 -2.58 -7.13 -5.25
C TYR A 244 -3.58 -7.99 -4.43
N GLY A 245 -4.38 -7.39 -3.55
CA GLY A 245 -5.47 -8.06 -2.85
C GLY A 245 -6.49 -8.70 -3.80
N THR A 246 -6.58 -8.28 -5.06
CA THR A 246 -7.38 -8.95 -6.09
C THR A 246 -6.74 -10.24 -6.61
N VAL A 247 -5.40 -10.31 -6.65
CA VAL A 247 -4.66 -11.56 -6.92
C VAL A 247 -4.99 -12.56 -5.82
N LEU A 248 -4.85 -12.14 -4.56
CA LEU A 248 -5.16 -12.96 -3.39
C LEU A 248 -6.63 -13.42 -3.37
N GLY A 249 -7.58 -12.53 -3.65
CA GLY A 249 -9.00 -12.86 -3.74
C GLY A 249 -9.34 -13.83 -4.87
N SER A 250 -8.80 -13.60 -6.08
CA SER A 250 -9.00 -14.50 -7.23
C SER A 250 -8.38 -15.88 -7.00
N THR A 251 -7.22 -15.93 -6.36
CA THR A 251 -6.54 -17.19 -5.99
C THR A 251 -7.31 -17.96 -4.93
N PHE A 252 -7.84 -17.28 -3.90
CA PHE A 252 -8.77 -17.91 -2.95
C PHE A 252 -10.01 -18.49 -3.66
N ALA A 253 -10.62 -17.72 -4.56
CA ALA A 253 -11.81 -18.12 -5.30
C ALA A 253 -11.58 -19.35 -6.19
N ALA A 254 -10.39 -19.47 -6.80
CA ALA A 254 -9.99 -20.62 -7.61
C ALA A 254 -9.62 -21.86 -6.75
N MET A 255 -8.97 -21.66 -5.60
CA MET A 255 -8.57 -22.75 -4.69
C MET A 255 -9.72 -23.31 -3.87
N PHE A 256 -10.66 -22.45 -3.44
CA PHE A 256 -11.74 -22.76 -2.50
C PHE A 256 -13.09 -22.24 -2.99
N PRO A 257 -13.56 -22.65 -4.19
CA PRO A 257 -14.79 -22.10 -4.77
C PRO A 257 -16.02 -22.32 -3.89
N ASP A 258 -16.10 -23.42 -3.14
CA ASP A 258 -17.18 -23.71 -2.19
C ASP A 258 -17.15 -22.84 -0.92
N LYS A 259 -16.00 -22.20 -0.63
CA LYS A 259 -15.76 -21.36 0.55
C LYS A 259 -15.97 -19.87 0.31
N VAL A 260 -16.51 -19.45 -0.84
CA VAL A 260 -16.82 -18.04 -1.12
C VAL A 260 -18.24 -17.69 -0.64
N HIS A 261 -18.39 -16.73 0.28
CA HIS A 261 -19.69 -16.15 0.66
C HIS A 261 -19.93 -14.79 -0.01
N ARG A 262 -18.98 -13.86 0.13
CA ARG A 262 -18.98 -12.52 -0.50
C ARG A 262 -17.55 -12.15 -0.82
N LEU A 263 -17.24 -11.79 -2.06
CA LEU A 263 -15.88 -11.52 -2.46
C LEU A 263 -15.86 -10.36 -3.44
N VAL A 264 -15.41 -9.21 -2.94
CA VAL A 264 -15.17 -7.99 -3.72
C VAL A 264 -13.68 -7.89 -4.01
N ILE A 265 -13.34 -7.67 -5.29
CA ILE A 265 -11.98 -7.35 -5.72
C ILE A 265 -11.97 -6.03 -6.49
N ASP A 266 -11.14 -5.09 -6.06
CA ASP A 266 -11.20 -3.68 -6.45
C ASP A 266 -9.82 -3.17 -6.91
N GLY A 267 -9.75 -2.60 -8.12
CA GLY A 267 -8.49 -2.39 -8.82
C GLY A 267 -7.88 -3.73 -9.22
N VAL A 268 -8.48 -4.38 -10.21
CA VAL A 268 -8.21 -5.79 -10.52
C VAL A 268 -6.93 -5.98 -11.35
N VAL A 269 -5.99 -6.76 -10.82
CA VAL A 269 -4.78 -7.24 -11.51
C VAL A 269 -5.12 -8.37 -12.50
N ASP A 270 -4.48 -8.38 -13.68
CA ASP A 270 -4.51 -9.53 -14.61
C ASP A 270 -3.68 -10.70 -14.06
N VAL A 271 -4.35 -11.57 -13.29
CA VAL A 271 -3.73 -12.74 -12.67
C VAL A 271 -3.17 -13.72 -13.69
N SER A 272 -3.89 -14.00 -14.78
CA SER A 272 -3.64 -15.18 -15.61
C SER A 272 -2.50 -15.01 -16.62
N ASP A 273 -2.44 -13.87 -17.32
CA ASP A 273 -1.42 -13.69 -18.38
C ASP A 273 -0.30 -12.72 -18.02
N ASP A 274 -0.39 -11.99 -16.90
CA ASP A 274 0.55 -10.90 -16.54
C ASP A 274 1.24 -11.09 -15.16
N TYR A 275 0.47 -11.25 -14.07
CA TYR A 275 1.04 -11.35 -12.71
C TYR A 275 1.77 -12.68 -12.48
N TYR A 276 1.06 -13.82 -12.56
CA TYR A 276 1.65 -15.14 -12.29
C TYR A 276 2.74 -15.50 -13.30
N THR A 277 2.63 -14.99 -14.54
CA THR A 277 3.61 -15.18 -15.63
C THR A 277 4.81 -14.23 -15.58
N THR A 278 4.85 -13.29 -14.63
CA THR A 278 5.94 -12.28 -14.45
C THR A 278 6.26 -11.40 -15.66
N LYS A 279 5.27 -11.15 -16.52
CA LYS A 279 5.41 -10.16 -17.60
C LYS A 279 5.36 -8.75 -17.03
N TRP A 280 4.32 -8.44 -16.24
CA TRP A 280 4.06 -7.14 -15.63
C TRP A 280 4.07 -5.99 -16.64
N THR A 281 3.58 -6.27 -17.85
CA THR A 281 3.58 -5.33 -18.98
C THR A 281 2.22 -4.73 -19.27
N THR A 282 1.13 -5.30 -18.74
CA THR A 282 -0.24 -4.83 -19.02
C THR A 282 -0.83 -3.92 -17.95
N ASN A 283 -0.14 -3.77 -16.81
CA ASN A 283 -0.49 -2.84 -15.72
C ASN A 283 -0.75 -1.39 -16.18
N LEU A 284 0.02 -0.88 -17.14
CA LEU A 284 0.03 0.56 -17.43
C LEU A 284 -0.89 1.01 -18.58
N ARG A 285 -1.80 0.15 -19.03
CA ARG A 285 -2.61 0.42 -20.24
C ARG A 285 -3.52 1.66 -20.14
N ASP A 286 -3.95 2.03 -18.93
CA ASP A 286 -4.77 3.23 -18.70
C ASP A 286 -3.96 4.40 -18.08
N THR A 287 -2.66 4.22 -17.78
CA THR A 287 -1.85 5.23 -17.07
C THR A 287 -1.75 6.56 -17.83
N ASP A 288 -1.50 6.51 -19.14
CA ASP A 288 -1.39 7.71 -19.98
C ASP A 288 -2.72 8.49 -20.01
N ASN A 289 -3.86 7.78 -19.89
CA ASN A 289 -5.17 8.40 -19.77
C ASN A 289 -5.31 9.15 -18.43
N VAL A 290 -4.69 8.70 -17.33
CA VAL A 290 -4.76 9.39 -16.03
C VAL A 290 -4.14 10.80 -16.10
N LEU A 291 -3.05 10.98 -16.85
CA LEU A 291 -2.49 12.31 -17.12
C LEU A 291 -3.47 13.19 -17.90
N GLN A 292 -4.17 12.62 -18.89
CA GLN A 292 -5.21 13.33 -19.63
C GLN A 292 -6.41 13.71 -18.75
N TRP A 293 -6.77 12.89 -17.77
CA TRP A 293 -7.79 13.24 -16.77
C TRP A 293 -7.33 14.41 -15.88
N PHE A 294 -6.07 14.43 -15.40
CA PHE A 294 -5.52 15.56 -14.65
C PHE A 294 -5.63 16.88 -15.43
N PHE A 295 -5.25 16.88 -16.71
CA PHE A 295 -5.38 18.07 -17.56
C PHE A 295 -6.85 18.45 -17.84
N LYS A 296 -7.76 17.49 -18.07
CA LYS A 296 -9.19 17.76 -18.26
C LYS A 296 -9.83 18.41 -17.04
N ASP A 297 -9.57 17.87 -15.85
CA ASP A 297 -10.12 18.40 -14.61
C ASP A 297 -9.49 19.76 -14.26
N CYS A 298 -8.19 19.96 -14.52
CA CYS A 298 -7.53 21.25 -14.35
C CYS A 298 -8.10 22.33 -15.30
N LEU A 299 -8.31 21.98 -16.58
CA LEU A 299 -8.94 22.87 -17.58
C LEU A 299 -10.36 23.27 -17.16
N LYS A 300 -11.15 22.30 -16.69
CA LYS A 300 -12.52 22.50 -16.20
C LYS A 300 -12.57 23.35 -14.92
N ALA A 301 -11.58 23.20 -14.05
CA ALA A 301 -11.46 23.98 -12.81
C ALA A 301 -11.09 25.45 -13.05
N GLY A 302 -10.34 25.72 -14.12
CA GLY A 302 -9.92 27.06 -14.52
C GLY A 302 -8.77 27.63 -13.69
N LEU A 303 -8.23 28.77 -14.13
CA LEU A 303 -7.11 29.47 -13.51
C LEU A 303 -7.29 29.75 -12.00
N GLU A 304 -8.53 29.95 -11.54
CA GLU A 304 -8.83 30.23 -10.14
C GLU A 304 -8.65 29.02 -9.21
N ASN A 305 -8.76 27.79 -9.74
CA ASN A 305 -8.86 26.56 -8.94
C ASN A 305 -7.81 25.49 -9.30
N CYS A 306 -7.11 25.65 -10.43
CA CYS A 306 -5.94 24.83 -10.77
C CYS A 306 -4.73 25.73 -11.09
N ALA A 307 -3.70 25.70 -10.24
CA ALA A 307 -2.50 26.52 -10.40
C ALA A 307 -1.68 26.20 -11.67
N PHE A 308 -1.76 24.97 -12.19
CA PHE A 308 -1.07 24.55 -13.42
C PHE A 308 -1.87 24.83 -14.70
N TYR A 309 -3.02 25.50 -14.60
CA TYR A 309 -3.93 25.76 -15.71
C TYR A 309 -3.23 26.42 -16.91
N GLU A 310 -3.60 25.97 -18.11
CA GLU A 310 -3.41 26.68 -19.37
C GLU A 310 -4.72 26.62 -20.20
N PRO A 311 -4.90 27.47 -21.22
CA PRO A 311 -6.13 27.52 -22.02
C PRO A 311 -6.50 26.25 -22.79
N SER A 312 -5.62 25.24 -22.87
CA SER A 312 -5.92 23.93 -23.45
C SER A 312 -5.08 22.81 -22.82
N ILE A 313 -5.48 21.56 -23.10
CA ILE A 313 -4.75 20.35 -22.65
C ILE A 313 -3.37 20.29 -23.29
N GLU A 314 -3.27 20.64 -24.58
CA GLU A 314 -2.02 20.66 -25.35
C GLU A 314 -1.03 21.68 -24.78
N ALA A 315 -1.52 22.84 -24.31
CA ALA A 315 -0.70 23.86 -23.67
C ALA A 315 -0.13 23.37 -22.32
N MET A 316 -0.95 22.75 -21.46
CA MET A 316 -0.46 22.13 -20.20
C MET A 316 0.52 20.98 -20.46
N ASN A 317 0.27 20.17 -21.50
CA ASN A 317 1.17 19.09 -21.90
C ASN A 317 2.51 19.63 -22.43
N THR A 318 2.50 20.72 -23.20
CA THR A 318 3.72 21.39 -23.67
C THR A 318 4.51 21.95 -22.49
N LYS A 319 3.85 22.68 -21.59
CA LYS A 319 4.43 23.23 -20.35
C LYS A 319 5.07 22.15 -19.47
N LEU A 320 4.46 20.98 -19.35
CA LEU A 320 5.04 19.85 -18.61
C LEU A 320 6.27 19.26 -19.32
N ASN A 321 6.27 19.17 -20.64
CA ASN A 321 7.42 18.69 -21.41
C ASN A 321 8.59 19.69 -21.44
N ASP A 322 8.31 20.99 -21.47
CA ASP A 322 9.31 22.04 -21.30
C ASP A 322 9.93 21.98 -19.89
N LEU A 323 9.11 21.76 -18.85
CA LEU A 323 9.58 21.54 -17.49
C LEU A 323 10.47 20.29 -17.37
N TYR A 324 10.09 19.16 -17.97
CA TYR A 324 10.95 17.96 -18.01
C TYR A 324 12.29 18.25 -18.70
N SER A 325 12.25 18.95 -19.84
CA SER A 325 13.45 19.31 -20.61
C SER A 325 14.38 20.23 -19.81
N ALA A 326 13.83 21.21 -19.09
CA ALA A 326 14.59 22.11 -18.23
C ALA A 326 15.22 21.37 -17.03
N ILE A 327 14.45 20.55 -16.32
CA ILE A 327 14.89 19.95 -15.05
C ILE A 327 15.91 18.81 -15.21
N ILE A 328 15.96 18.18 -16.39
CA ILE A 328 17.06 17.26 -16.76
C ILE A 328 18.42 17.98 -16.74
N HIS A 329 18.45 19.26 -17.12
CA HIS A 329 19.68 20.06 -17.17
C HIS A 329 19.90 20.93 -15.93
N SER A 330 18.83 21.36 -15.25
CA SER A 330 18.86 22.26 -14.10
C SER A 330 17.92 21.79 -12.99
N PRO A 331 18.32 20.78 -12.19
CA PRO A 331 17.53 20.33 -11.03
C PRO A 331 17.45 21.42 -9.95
N VAL A 332 16.32 21.49 -9.26
CA VAL A 332 16.02 22.56 -8.29
C VAL A 332 16.36 22.11 -6.87
N SER A 333 17.22 22.86 -6.18
CA SER A 333 17.55 22.62 -4.77
C SER A 333 16.42 23.07 -3.84
N VAL A 334 16.04 22.23 -2.88
CA VAL A 334 15.02 22.54 -1.86
C VAL A 334 15.64 22.51 -0.48
N LYS A 335 15.35 23.51 0.34
CA LYS A 335 15.74 23.57 1.75
C LYS A 335 14.65 24.27 2.55
N THR A 336 14.06 23.54 3.50
CA THR A 336 13.10 24.05 4.48
C THR A 336 13.70 23.98 5.87
N ASN A 337 12.96 24.44 6.90
CA ASN A 337 13.39 24.29 8.29
C ASN A 337 13.49 22.80 8.71
N SER A 338 12.64 21.94 8.15
CA SER A 338 12.49 20.53 8.54
C SER A 338 13.08 19.52 7.54
N SER A 339 13.29 19.88 6.28
CA SER A 339 13.82 18.99 5.23
C SER A 339 14.76 19.69 4.23
N TYR A 340 15.48 18.92 3.42
CA TYR A 340 16.34 19.41 2.32
C TYR A 340 16.61 18.31 1.29
N GLY A 341 16.81 18.71 0.03
CA GLY A 341 17.20 17.80 -1.04
C GLY A 341 17.15 18.49 -2.41
N ILE A 342 16.90 17.69 -3.45
CA ILE A 342 16.76 18.16 -4.82
C ILE A 342 15.43 17.69 -5.41
N VAL A 343 14.91 18.46 -6.36
CA VAL A 343 13.89 18.05 -7.31
C VAL A 343 14.58 17.94 -8.67
N ASP A 344 14.74 16.71 -9.12
CA ASP A 344 15.29 16.32 -10.42
C ASP A 344 14.19 15.68 -11.28
N TYR A 345 14.52 15.32 -12.52
CA TYR A 345 13.60 14.65 -13.44
C TYR A 345 12.96 13.40 -12.83
N ALA A 346 13.76 12.57 -12.14
CA ALA A 346 13.29 11.37 -11.48
C ALA A 346 12.22 11.67 -10.42
N ARG A 347 12.48 12.66 -9.54
CA ARG A 347 11.51 13.07 -8.52
C ARG A 347 10.22 13.62 -9.14
N VAL A 348 10.29 14.42 -10.20
CA VAL A 348 9.07 14.95 -10.85
C VAL A 348 8.24 13.80 -11.43
N ARG A 349 8.85 12.88 -12.19
CA ARG A 349 8.15 11.70 -12.73
C ARG A 349 7.53 10.86 -11.61
N SER A 350 8.30 10.44 -10.60
CA SER A 350 7.75 9.66 -9.48
C SER A 350 6.65 10.40 -8.71
N THR A 351 6.70 11.74 -8.61
CA THR A 351 5.67 12.52 -7.91
C THR A 351 4.36 12.58 -8.69
N ILE A 352 4.42 12.77 -10.01
CA ILE A 352 3.23 12.75 -10.89
C ILE A 352 2.61 11.35 -10.89
N PHE A 353 3.42 10.30 -11.08
CA PHE A 353 2.93 8.91 -11.03
C PHE A 353 2.29 8.59 -9.67
N ARG A 354 2.87 9.07 -8.56
CA ARG A 354 2.30 8.91 -7.23
C ARG A 354 0.95 9.63 -7.06
N ALA A 355 0.80 10.80 -7.68
CA ALA A 355 -0.44 11.57 -7.66
C ALA A 355 -1.56 10.92 -8.47
N PHE A 356 -1.24 10.11 -9.48
CA PHE A 356 -2.23 9.33 -10.23
C PHE A 356 -3.01 8.33 -9.37
N TYR A 357 -2.43 7.83 -8.27
CA TYR A 357 -3.13 6.90 -7.38
C TYR A 357 -4.33 7.54 -6.66
N LYS A 358 -4.22 8.82 -6.27
CA LYS A 358 -5.19 9.51 -5.39
C LYS A 358 -5.51 10.92 -5.89
N PRO A 359 -6.27 11.06 -7.00
CA PRO A 359 -6.61 12.36 -7.59
C PRO A 359 -7.17 13.37 -6.59
N PHE A 360 -8.23 12.98 -5.87
CA PHE A 360 -8.95 13.84 -4.92
C PHE A 360 -8.11 14.29 -3.71
N ALA A 361 -7.00 13.60 -3.41
CA ALA A 361 -6.12 13.97 -2.29
C ALA A 361 -4.85 14.70 -2.71
N ILE A 362 -4.35 14.49 -3.95
CA ILE A 362 -3.00 14.93 -4.36
C ILE A 362 -3.04 15.95 -5.51
N TRP A 363 -4.01 15.92 -6.44
CA TRP A 363 -3.95 16.76 -7.65
C TRP A 363 -3.89 18.27 -7.41
N PRO A 364 -4.60 18.87 -6.42
CA PRO A 364 -4.41 20.29 -6.09
C PRO A 364 -2.98 20.64 -5.64
N MET A 365 -2.37 19.76 -4.83
CA MET A 365 -0.97 19.91 -4.42
C MET A 365 -0.01 19.69 -5.58
N LEU A 366 -0.30 18.75 -6.48
CA LEU A 366 0.49 18.53 -7.70
C LEU A 366 0.44 19.74 -8.63
N ALA A 367 -0.74 20.28 -8.92
CA ALA A 367 -0.87 21.44 -9.80
C ALA A 367 -0.12 22.66 -9.24
N THR A 368 -0.24 22.89 -7.93
CA THR A 368 0.54 23.93 -7.23
C THR A 368 2.03 23.66 -7.33
N GLY A 369 2.48 22.44 -6.99
CA GLY A 369 3.90 22.08 -7.01
C GLY A 369 4.54 22.02 -8.39
N LEU A 370 3.77 21.76 -9.45
CA LEU A 370 4.26 21.85 -10.84
C LEU A 370 4.38 23.31 -11.28
N GLN A 371 3.43 24.18 -10.91
CA GLN A 371 3.52 25.61 -11.21
C GLN A 371 4.67 26.28 -10.44
N ASP A 372 4.74 26.08 -9.11
CA ASP A 372 5.83 26.57 -8.27
C ASP A 372 7.20 26.15 -8.85
N LEU A 373 7.32 24.93 -9.37
CA LEU A 373 8.55 24.40 -9.94
C LEU A 373 8.90 25.01 -11.31
N VAL A 374 7.91 25.35 -12.15
CA VAL A 374 8.13 26.19 -13.35
C VAL A 374 8.68 27.55 -12.96
N ASP A 375 8.20 28.11 -11.84
CA ASP A 375 8.68 29.38 -11.27
C ASP A 375 9.98 29.22 -10.44
N GLY A 376 10.62 28.05 -10.48
CA GLY A 376 11.93 27.77 -9.86
C GLY A 376 11.90 27.31 -8.40
N ASN A 377 10.71 27.07 -7.82
CA ASN A 377 10.52 26.65 -6.43
C ASN A 377 10.02 25.19 -6.33
N GLY A 378 10.94 24.25 -6.11
CA GLY A 378 10.58 22.84 -5.96
C GLY A 378 9.91 22.44 -4.63
N THR A 379 9.68 23.38 -3.69
CA THR A 379 9.35 23.05 -2.30
C THR A 379 8.04 22.28 -2.14
N ALA A 380 6.97 22.70 -2.81
CA ALA A 380 5.66 22.04 -2.69
C ALA A 380 5.71 20.62 -3.27
N LEU A 381 6.27 20.43 -4.47
CA LEU A 381 6.42 19.12 -5.10
C LEU A 381 7.33 18.19 -4.28
N TYR A 382 8.45 18.71 -3.76
CA TYR A 382 9.38 17.96 -2.92
C TYR A 382 8.69 17.32 -1.70
N ASN A 383 7.76 18.05 -1.06
CA ASN A 383 7.03 17.61 0.13
C ASN A 383 5.92 16.57 -0.16
N ILE A 384 5.51 16.34 -1.42
CA ILE A 384 4.49 15.31 -1.75
C ILE A 384 5.04 13.90 -1.49
N LEU A 385 6.32 13.67 -1.80
CA LEU A 385 7.02 12.40 -1.58
C LEU A 385 7.86 12.36 -0.31
N ASP A 386 8.25 13.51 0.27
CA ASP A 386 9.11 13.54 1.46
C ASP A 386 8.34 13.26 2.77
N ASN A 387 8.13 11.98 3.04
CA ASN A 387 7.71 11.49 4.36
C ASN A 387 8.90 11.46 5.34
N SER A 388 9.34 12.64 5.77
CA SER A 388 10.31 12.92 6.84
C SER A 388 11.78 12.46 6.62
N ARG A 389 12.71 13.25 7.19
CA ARG A 389 14.12 12.82 7.33
C ARG A 389 14.18 11.54 8.16
N PHE A 390 14.96 10.55 7.71
CA PHE A 390 15.25 9.36 8.50
C PHE A 390 15.80 9.73 9.88
N ARG A 391 15.16 9.22 10.94
CA ARG A 391 15.61 9.34 12.31
C ARG A 391 15.94 7.95 12.84
N CYS A 392 17.12 7.80 13.44
CA CYS A 392 17.36 6.67 14.32
C CYS A 392 16.51 6.91 15.57
N SER A 393 15.57 6.00 15.85
CA SER A 393 15.01 5.93 17.20
C SER A 393 16.01 5.28 18.15
N CYS A 394 15.94 5.66 19.41
CA CYS A 394 16.59 4.95 20.50
C CYS A 394 15.69 3.83 21.05
N ASP A 395 14.40 3.83 20.71
CA ASP A 395 13.48 2.72 20.91
C ASP A 395 13.65 1.72 19.73
N PRO A 396 14.09 0.48 19.99
CA PRO A 396 14.23 -0.54 18.96
C PRO A 396 12.88 -1.05 18.40
N LEU A 397 11.76 -0.76 19.07
CA LEU A 397 10.43 -1.30 18.78
C LEU A 397 9.47 -0.31 18.10
N GLU A 398 9.70 1.01 18.20
CA GLU A 398 8.91 2.08 17.53
C GLU A 398 8.64 1.80 16.03
N HIS A 399 9.51 1.02 15.39
CA HIS A 399 9.45 0.67 13.98
C HIS A 399 9.69 -0.82 13.69
N ALA A 400 9.47 -1.69 14.69
CA ALA A 400 9.70 -3.13 14.55
C ALA A 400 8.80 -3.80 13.49
N PHE A 401 7.70 -3.15 13.10
CA PHE A 401 6.67 -3.71 12.22
C PHE A 401 6.26 -2.81 11.04
N ASP A 402 7.04 -1.76 10.73
CA ASP A 402 6.91 -0.95 9.50
C ASP A 402 6.68 -1.87 8.27
N SER A 403 5.76 -1.53 7.36
CA SER A 403 5.69 -2.20 6.04
C SER A 403 7.02 -1.97 5.30
N VAL A 404 7.57 -3.02 4.67
CA VAL A 404 8.86 -3.00 3.97
C VAL A 404 8.80 -3.77 2.65
N GLU A 405 9.47 -3.21 1.62
CA GLU A 405 9.53 -3.76 0.27
C GLU A 405 10.15 -5.17 0.19
N ASP A 406 10.92 -5.58 1.20
CA ASP A 406 11.44 -6.93 1.35
C ASP A 406 10.32 -7.99 1.19
N ALA A 407 9.14 -7.73 1.78
CA ALA A 407 7.98 -8.62 1.65
C ALA A 407 7.31 -8.53 0.27
N THR A 408 7.27 -7.34 -0.33
CA THR A 408 6.78 -7.12 -1.70
C THR A 408 7.57 -7.95 -2.70
N THR A 409 8.90 -7.86 -2.65
CA THR A 409 9.80 -8.67 -3.48
C THR A 409 9.61 -10.16 -3.20
N ALA A 410 9.61 -10.61 -1.94
CA ALA A 410 9.45 -12.03 -1.65
C ALA A 410 8.14 -12.61 -2.20
N ILE A 411 7.00 -11.94 -1.97
CA ILE A 411 5.68 -12.42 -2.43
C ILE A 411 5.63 -12.41 -3.97
N ALA A 412 5.91 -11.27 -4.62
CA ALA A 412 5.82 -11.14 -6.07
C ALA A 412 6.78 -12.11 -6.80
N CYS A 413 8.01 -12.25 -6.30
CA CYS A 413 9.01 -13.11 -6.93
C CYS A 413 8.78 -14.59 -6.62
N ASN A 414 8.11 -14.95 -5.52
CA ASN A 414 7.68 -16.33 -5.25
C ASN A 414 6.44 -16.72 -6.05
N ASP A 415 5.45 -15.83 -6.13
CA ASP A 415 4.26 -15.97 -6.98
C ASP A 415 4.59 -15.93 -8.48
N GLY A 416 5.78 -15.51 -8.87
CA GLY A 416 6.15 -15.43 -10.26
C GLY A 416 6.57 -16.75 -10.91
N ASP A 417 6.45 -16.86 -12.23
CA ASP A 417 7.33 -17.73 -13.01
C ASP A 417 8.80 -17.28 -12.84
N PRO A 418 9.81 -18.16 -13.00
CA PRO A 418 11.21 -17.75 -12.93
C PRO A 418 11.56 -16.77 -14.06
N ILE A 419 12.14 -15.60 -13.72
CA ILE A 419 12.53 -14.62 -14.74
C ILE A 419 14.01 -14.75 -15.14
N PRO A 420 14.36 -14.52 -16.42
CA PRO A 420 15.74 -14.43 -16.86
C PRO A 420 16.54 -13.35 -16.10
N SER A 421 17.76 -13.69 -15.70
CA SER A 421 18.65 -12.85 -14.87
C SER A 421 19.75 -12.14 -15.67
N GLY A 422 19.69 -12.17 -17.01
CA GLY A 422 20.61 -11.47 -17.89
C GLY A 422 20.37 -9.96 -17.90
N LEU A 423 21.40 -9.20 -18.26
CA LEU A 423 21.29 -7.74 -18.36
C LEU A 423 20.42 -7.33 -19.56
N GLU A 424 20.54 -8.05 -20.68
CA GLU A 424 19.74 -7.78 -21.88
C GLU A 424 18.26 -8.09 -21.65
N ASP A 425 17.93 -9.10 -20.84
CA ASP A 425 16.54 -9.40 -20.45
C ASP A 425 15.89 -8.25 -19.65
N ALA A 426 16.68 -7.57 -18.81
CA ALA A 426 16.22 -6.37 -18.11
C ALA A 426 16.01 -5.19 -19.07
N PHE A 427 16.88 -5.02 -20.07
CA PHE A 427 16.69 -4.03 -21.12
C PHE A 427 15.48 -4.32 -22.02
N GLU A 428 15.23 -5.57 -22.43
CA GLU A 428 14.06 -5.89 -23.26
C GLU A 428 12.76 -5.75 -22.46
N HIS A 429 12.70 -6.16 -21.19
CA HIS A 429 11.54 -5.89 -20.34
C HIS A 429 11.27 -4.37 -20.21
N TYR A 430 12.31 -3.57 -19.98
CA TYR A 430 12.19 -2.11 -19.96
C TYR A 430 11.62 -1.55 -21.27
N ARG A 431 12.11 -2.01 -22.43
CA ARG A 431 11.58 -1.65 -23.76
C ARG A 431 10.13 -2.11 -23.93
N GLU A 432 9.76 -3.30 -23.44
CA GLU A 432 8.41 -3.85 -23.55
C GLU A 432 7.39 -2.99 -22.79
N VAL A 433 7.66 -2.66 -21.52
CA VAL A 433 6.76 -1.81 -20.73
C VAL A 433 6.68 -0.39 -21.32
N LEU A 434 7.78 0.16 -21.84
CA LEU A 434 7.78 1.44 -22.54
C LEU A 434 6.97 1.46 -23.86
N ARG A 435 6.75 0.31 -24.50
CA ARG A 435 5.84 0.22 -25.66
C ARG A 435 4.35 0.30 -25.25
N VAL A 436 4.04 0.16 -23.95
CA VAL A 436 2.67 0.20 -23.41
C VAL A 436 2.33 1.57 -22.83
N SER A 437 3.28 2.24 -22.16
CA SER A 437 3.09 3.57 -21.59
C SER A 437 4.45 4.27 -21.37
N GLU A 438 4.48 5.61 -21.50
CA GLU A 438 5.66 6.41 -21.14
C GLU A 438 6.04 6.31 -19.65
N TRP A 439 5.12 5.87 -18.79
CA TRP A 439 5.36 5.61 -17.37
C TRP A 439 6.03 4.26 -17.11
N GLY A 440 6.27 3.46 -18.16
CA GLY A 440 6.99 2.19 -18.06
C GLY A 440 8.38 2.31 -17.45
N SER A 441 9.01 3.48 -17.52
CA SER A 441 10.29 3.75 -16.88
C SER A 441 10.23 3.94 -15.35
N VAL A 442 9.07 4.32 -14.81
CA VAL A 442 8.80 4.35 -13.37
C VAL A 442 8.41 2.94 -12.87
N TRP A 443 7.71 2.15 -13.68
CA TRP A 443 7.13 0.86 -13.28
C TRP A 443 8.05 -0.36 -13.44
N ALA A 444 8.80 -0.48 -14.55
CA ALA A 444 9.51 -1.71 -14.91
C ALA A 444 10.58 -2.14 -13.88
N GLY A 445 11.04 -1.21 -13.03
CA GLY A 445 11.95 -1.51 -11.92
C GLY A 445 11.39 -2.52 -10.92
N ILE A 446 10.06 -2.61 -10.75
CA ILE A 446 9.42 -3.50 -9.77
C ILE A 446 9.65 -4.97 -10.15
N ARG A 447 9.31 -5.36 -11.38
CA ARG A 447 9.54 -6.73 -11.91
C ARG A 447 11.02 -7.07 -11.97
N MET A 448 11.91 -6.09 -12.22
CA MET A 448 13.36 -6.32 -12.22
C MET A 448 13.92 -6.81 -10.87
N THR A 449 13.24 -6.58 -9.75
CA THR A 449 13.68 -7.09 -8.43
C THR A 449 13.80 -8.61 -8.42
N CYS A 450 12.94 -9.31 -9.16
CA CYS A 450 12.96 -10.76 -9.28
C CYS A 450 14.13 -11.29 -10.12
N GLY A 451 14.90 -10.43 -10.82
CA GLY A 451 16.00 -10.83 -11.70
C GLY A 451 17.24 -11.31 -10.94
N GLY A 452 17.28 -11.04 -9.63
CA GLY A 452 18.24 -11.63 -8.70
C GLY A 452 17.64 -12.73 -7.82
N TRP A 453 16.34 -13.04 -7.92
CA TRP A 453 15.68 -14.00 -7.03
C TRP A 453 16.22 -15.41 -7.27
N SER A 454 16.44 -16.17 -6.18
CA SER A 454 17.11 -17.46 -6.30
C SER A 454 16.21 -18.50 -6.98
N PRO A 455 16.72 -19.25 -7.99
CA PRO A 455 15.97 -20.33 -8.62
C PRO A 455 15.79 -21.53 -7.69
N ASP A 456 16.55 -21.61 -6.58
CA ASP A 456 16.47 -22.72 -5.63
C ASP A 456 15.25 -22.61 -4.69
N ILE A 457 14.56 -21.47 -4.66
CA ILE A 457 13.35 -21.28 -3.85
C ILE A 457 12.17 -22.04 -4.51
N PRO A 458 11.58 -23.05 -3.85
CA PRO A 458 10.61 -23.94 -4.50
C PRO A 458 9.34 -23.25 -5.00
N LYS A 459 8.95 -23.57 -6.23
CA LYS A 459 7.74 -23.09 -6.94
C LYS A 459 6.58 -24.10 -6.93
N THR A 460 6.58 -25.02 -5.98
CA THR A 460 5.71 -26.21 -5.95
C THR A 460 4.27 -25.96 -5.47
N GLN A 461 3.89 -24.70 -5.31
CA GLN A 461 2.59 -24.28 -4.78
C GLN A 461 1.54 -24.08 -5.88
N PHE A 462 0.32 -23.65 -5.54
CA PHE A 462 -0.76 -23.48 -6.52
C PHE A 462 -0.43 -22.40 -7.58
N ARG A 463 -0.50 -22.77 -8.86
CA ARG A 463 -0.21 -21.92 -10.04
C ARG A 463 -1.45 -21.60 -10.90
N GLY A 464 -2.65 -21.93 -10.42
CA GLY A 464 -3.88 -21.86 -11.21
C GLY A 464 -4.21 -23.15 -11.98
N PRO A 465 -5.09 -23.08 -13.01
CA PRO A 465 -5.66 -21.85 -13.58
C PRO A 465 -6.50 -21.06 -12.58
N ILE A 466 -6.44 -19.72 -12.64
CA ILE A 466 -7.15 -18.82 -11.71
C ILE A 466 -8.58 -18.58 -12.23
N VAL A 467 -9.37 -19.66 -12.22
CA VAL A 467 -10.77 -19.71 -12.66
C VAL A 467 -11.53 -20.65 -11.74
N GLY A 468 -12.85 -20.47 -11.58
CA GLY A 468 -13.64 -21.34 -10.73
C GLY A 468 -15.13 -21.01 -10.72
N ASN A 469 -15.97 -22.03 -10.52
CA ASN A 469 -17.40 -21.84 -10.30
C ASN A 469 -17.67 -21.70 -8.80
N THR A 470 -17.69 -20.47 -8.30
CA THR A 470 -17.76 -20.16 -6.87
C THR A 470 -19.18 -20.31 -6.32
N SER A 471 -19.30 -20.69 -5.05
CA SER A 471 -20.62 -20.88 -4.40
C SER A 471 -21.40 -19.58 -4.16
N PHE A 472 -20.74 -18.44 -4.36
CA PHE A 472 -21.37 -17.16 -4.55
C PHE A 472 -20.64 -16.37 -5.65
N PRO A 473 -21.34 -15.68 -6.56
CA PRO A 473 -20.72 -14.83 -7.57
C PRO A 473 -19.87 -13.69 -6.99
N LEU A 474 -18.77 -13.36 -7.67
CA LEU A 474 -17.86 -12.27 -7.30
C LEU A 474 -18.38 -10.90 -7.76
N LEU A 475 -18.04 -9.84 -7.01
CA LEU A 475 -18.12 -8.46 -7.48
C LEU A 475 -16.71 -7.96 -7.80
N LEU A 476 -16.51 -7.50 -9.03
CA LEU A 476 -15.26 -6.90 -9.47
C LEU A 476 -15.45 -5.41 -9.67
N ILE A 477 -14.50 -4.59 -9.22
CA ILE A 477 -14.55 -3.14 -9.36
C ILE A 477 -13.29 -2.65 -10.09
N GLY A 478 -13.46 -1.80 -11.09
CA GLY A 478 -12.37 -1.14 -11.79
C GLY A 478 -12.72 0.31 -12.11
N ASN A 479 -11.70 1.17 -12.17
CA ASN A 479 -11.88 2.58 -12.48
C ASN A 479 -11.68 2.83 -13.98
N THR A 480 -12.42 3.79 -14.57
CA THR A 480 -12.31 4.11 -16.00
C THR A 480 -10.94 4.64 -16.43
N ALA A 481 -10.09 5.09 -15.48
CA ALA A 481 -8.65 5.22 -15.67
C ALA A 481 -7.88 4.88 -14.38
N ASP A 482 -7.53 3.61 -14.19
CA ASP A 482 -6.65 3.18 -13.10
C ASP A 482 -5.18 3.17 -13.57
N PRO A 483 -4.23 3.80 -12.86
CA PRO A 483 -2.85 3.90 -13.31
C PRO A 483 -2.05 2.59 -13.28
N VAL A 484 -2.53 1.52 -12.63
CA VAL A 484 -1.77 0.26 -12.45
C VAL A 484 -2.61 -1.03 -12.51
N THR A 485 -3.94 -0.92 -12.34
CA THR A 485 -4.92 -2.03 -12.46
C THR A 485 -6.08 -1.66 -13.40
N PRO A 486 -5.80 -1.50 -14.70
CA PRO A 486 -6.70 -0.96 -15.72
C PRO A 486 -7.98 -1.80 -15.94
N LEU A 487 -9.09 -1.14 -16.27
CA LEU A 487 -10.45 -1.71 -16.20
C LEU A 487 -10.66 -2.99 -17.02
N TRP A 488 -9.97 -3.13 -18.17
CA TRP A 488 -10.06 -4.34 -19.00
C TRP A 488 -9.62 -5.61 -18.24
N ALA A 489 -8.75 -5.50 -17.23
CA ALA A 489 -8.33 -6.62 -16.40
C ALA A 489 -9.48 -7.13 -15.52
N ALA A 490 -10.35 -6.26 -14.98
CA ALA A 490 -11.56 -6.67 -14.28
C ALA A 490 -12.50 -7.47 -15.21
N HIS A 491 -12.76 -6.98 -16.43
CA HIS A 491 -13.54 -7.72 -17.43
C HIS A 491 -12.88 -9.03 -17.88
N LYS A 492 -11.56 -9.15 -17.80
CA LYS A 492 -10.86 -10.41 -18.09
C LYS A 492 -10.99 -11.42 -16.95
N VAL A 493 -10.72 -11.01 -15.71
CA VAL A 493 -10.80 -11.88 -14.54
C VAL A 493 -12.24 -12.35 -14.30
N SER A 494 -13.24 -11.48 -14.51
CA SER A 494 -14.66 -11.84 -14.41
C SER A 494 -15.04 -13.05 -15.30
N LYS A 495 -14.46 -13.18 -16.51
CA LYS A 495 -14.70 -14.34 -17.40
C LYS A 495 -14.22 -15.67 -16.81
N GLY A 496 -13.32 -15.66 -15.84
CA GLY A 496 -12.86 -16.83 -15.09
C GLY A 496 -13.82 -17.29 -13.98
N PHE A 497 -14.78 -16.44 -13.59
CA PHE A 497 -15.69 -16.68 -12.46
C PHE A 497 -17.15 -16.50 -12.92
N PRO A 498 -17.84 -17.58 -13.34
CA PRO A 498 -19.20 -17.53 -13.87
C PRO A 498 -20.18 -16.81 -12.94
N GLY A 499 -21.03 -15.95 -13.52
CA GLY A 499 -22.03 -15.16 -12.78
C GLY A 499 -21.47 -13.93 -12.07
N SER A 500 -20.14 -13.73 -12.01
CA SER A 500 -19.55 -12.50 -11.49
C SER A 500 -19.93 -11.28 -12.34
N VAL A 501 -19.90 -10.10 -11.72
CA VAL A 501 -20.22 -8.82 -12.39
C VAL A 501 -19.08 -7.83 -12.19
N VAL A 502 -18.81 -7.03 -13.23
CA VAL A 502 -17.91 -5.86 -13.18
C VAL A 502 -18.73 -4.60 -12.98
N LEU A 503 -18.40 -3.83 -11.94
CA LEU A 503 -18.83 -2.45 -11.74
C LEU A 503 -17.68 -1.53 -12.16
N SER A 504 -17.96 -0.57 -13.03
CA SER A 504 -17.01 0.45 -13.44
C SER A 504 -17.24 1.72 -12.64
N GLN A 505 -16.24 2.23 -11.93
CA GLN A 505 -16.31 3.57 -11.34
C GLN A 505 -15.78 4.59 -12.34
N ASP A 506 -16.57 5.61 -12.66
CA ASP A 506 -16.18 6.64 -13.62
C ASP A 506 -15.27 7.69 -12.97
N SER A 507 -13.99 7.34 -12.86
CA SER A 507 -12.95 8.18 -12.30
C SER A 507 -11.56 7.75 -12.76
N ALA A 508 -10.65 8.71 -12.80
CA ALA A 508 -9.23 8.41 -12.63
C ALA A 508 -8.91 7.99 -11.19
N GLY A 509 -7.87 7.18 -11.01
CA GLY A 509 -7.31 6.82 -9.70
C GLY A 509 -7.20 5.32 -9.45
N HIS A 510 -6.41 4.92 -8.45
CA HIS A 510 -6.19 3.50 -8.15
C HIS A 510 -7.21 2.94 -7.14
N CYS A 511 -7.92 1.89 -7.55
CA CYS A 511 -9.09 1.31 -6.86
C CYS A 511 -10.26 2.31 -6.66
N SER A 512 -11.45 1.83 -6.34
CA SER A 512 -12.63 2.68 -6.08
C SER A 512 -12.38 3.70 -4.97
N LEU A 513 -11.55 3.36 -3.98
CA LEU A 513 -11.16 4.25 -2.87
C LEU A 513 -10.37 5.49 -3.29
N SER A 514 -10.04 5.71 -4.56
CA SER A 514 -9.34 6.92 -5.02
C SER A 514 -10.25 8.12 -5.29
N ALA A 515 -11.57 7.91 -5.42
CA ALA A 515 -12.57 8.95 -5.64
C ALA A 515 -13.90 8.61 -4.94
N PRO A 516 -14.67 9.59 -4.46
CA PRO A 516 -15.86 9.32 -3.66
C PRO A 516 -17.07 9.00 -4.56
N SER A 517 -17.65 7.80 -4.41
CA SER A 517 -18.81 7.36 -5.19
C SER A 517 -19.88 6.74 -4.28
N ILE A 518 -21.02 7.45 -4.13
CA ILE A 518 -22.19 6.94 -3.40
C ILE A 518 -22.79 5.73 -4.14
N CYS A 519 -22.74 5.71 -5.47
CA CYS A 519 -23.20 4.59 -6.29
C CYS A 519 -22.39 3.31 -6.01
N THR A 520 -21.05 3.42 -6.02
CA THR A 520 -20.16 2.27 -5.73
C THR A 520 -20.36 1.78 -4.30
N ALA A 521 -20.44 2.71 -3.33
CA ALA A 521 -20.64 2.39 -1.92
C ALA A 521 -21.96 1.63 -1.67
N ARG A 522 -23.06 2.07 -2.31
CA ARG A 522 -24.36 1.38 -2.22
C ARG A 522 -24.32 -0.02 -2.84
N ALA A 523 -23.72 -0.17 -4.03
CA ALA A 523 -23.58 -1.48 -4.68
C ALA A 523 -22.75 -2.47 -3.83
N VAL A 524 -21.66 -1.99 -3.20
CA VAL A 524 -20.85 -2.81 -2.28
C VAL A 524 -21.65 -3.20 -1.02
N ARG A 525 -22.40 -2.26 -0.41
CA ARG A 525 -23.28 -2.55 0.73
C ARG A 525 -24.34 -3.59 0.38
N GLU A 526 -25.07 -3.40 -0.71
CA GLU A 526 -26.12 -4.31 -1.17
C GLU A 526 -25.57 -5.72 -1.48
N TYR A 527 -24.36 -5.79 -2.05
CA TYR A 527 -23.67 -7.06 -2.27
C TYR A 527 -23.32 -7.75 -0.96
N PHE A 528 -22.66 -7.09 0.00
CA PHE A 528 -22.32 -7.74 1.27
C PHE A 528 -23.56 -8.12 2.09
N VAL A 529 -24.50 -7.20 2.30
CA VAL A 529 -25.68 -7.41 3.15
C VAL A 529 -26.67 -8.39 2.52
N ASN A 530 -27.10 -8.16 1.27
CA ASN A 530 -28.17 -8.93 0.63
C ASN A 530 -27.67 -9.99 -0.36
N GLY A 531 -26.42 -9.91 -0.80
CA GLY A 531 -25.94 -10.70 -1.94
C GLY A 531 -26.38 -10.16 -3.30
N THR A 532 -26.91 -8.93 -3.35
CA THR A 532 -27.38 -8.33 -4.59
C THR A 532 -26.18 -7.78 -5.36
N LEU A 533 -25.89 -8.38 -6.52
CA LEU A 533 -24.96 -7.79 -7.48
C LEU A 533 -25.62 -6.62 -8.23
N PRO A 534 -24.86 -5.59 -8.62
CA PRO A 534 -25.33 -4.58 -9.57
C PRO A 534 -25.63 -5.22 -10.93
N LYS A 535 -26.31 -4.49 -11.82
CA LYS A 535 -26.51 -4.94 -13.20
C LYS A 535 -25.16 -5.03 -13.92
N ASP A 536 -25.00 -6.00 -14.81
CA ASP A 536 -23.81 -6.06 -15.66
C ASP A 536 -23.65 -4.77 -16.48
N GLY A 537 -22.41 -4.30 -16.61
CA GLY A 537 -22.08 -3.01 -17.22
C GLY A 537 -22.52 -1.77 -16.40
N THR A 538 -22.79 -1.88 -15.09
CA THR A 538 -23.08 -0.72 -14.25
C THR A 538 -21.86 0.23 -14.19
N ILE A 539 -22.08 1.48 -14.56
CA ILE A 539 -21.11 2.57 -14.42
C ILE A 539 -21.57 3.49 -13.29
N CYS A 540 -20.74 3.68 -12.27
CA CYS A 540 -21.01 4.52 -11.11
C CYS A 540 -20.26 5.85 -11.19
N PRO A 541 -20.95 7.01 -11.20
CA PRO A 541 -20.31 8.32 -11.21
C PRO A 541 -19.76 8.70 -9.82
N VAL A 542 -18.73 9.54 -9.82
CA VAL A 542 -18.16 10.12 -8.59
C VAL A 542 -18.81 11.46 -8.22
N VAL A 543 -18.63 11.87 -6.96
CA VAL A 543 -19.17 13.10 -6.39
C VAL A 543 -18.08 14.16 -6.28
N GLY A 544 -18.33 15.36 -6.85
CA GLY A 544 -17.38 16.47 -6.80
C GLY A 544 -16.25 16.38 -7.83
N THR A 545 -15.12 17.03 -7.54
CA THR A 545 -13.94 17.11 -8.41
C THR A 545 -12.67 17.24 -7.55
N PRO A 546 -11.50 16.78 -8.02
CA PRO A 546 -10.24 17.00 -7.32
C PRO A 546 -9.92 18.48 -7.04
N PHE A 547 -10.28 19.38 -7.96
CA PHE A 547 -10.02 20.82 -7.83
C PHE A 547 -11.24 21.56 -7.26
N VAL A 548 -11.44 21.44 -5.94
CA VAL A 548 -12.55 22.08 -5.25
C VAL A 548 -12.40 23.61 -5.25
N PRO A 549 -13.44 24.39 -5.63
CA PRO A 549 -13.38 25.84 -5.56
C PRO A 549 -13.12 26.39 -4.16
N SER A 550 -12.40 27.52 -4.09
CA SER A 550 -12.02 28.15 -2.83
C SER A 550 -13.25 28.47 -1.95
N PRO A 551 -13.16 28.28 -0.60
CA PRO A 551 -14.34 28.38 0.28
C PRO A 551 -15.09 29.71 0.20
N GLU A 552 -14.39 30.82 -0.11
CA GLU A 552 -14.97 32.17 -0.23
C GLU A 552 -16.08 32.25 -1.29
N LYS A 553 -16.05 31.41 -2.34
CA LYS A 553 -17.09 31.40 -3.38
C LYS A 553 -18.29 30.50 -3.08
N ARG A 554 -18.23 29.62 -2.06
CA ARG A 554 -19.40 28.80 -1.65
C ARG A 554 -20.55 29.62 -1.04
N LEU A 555 -20.31 30.87 -0.66
CA LEU A 555 -21.29 31.81 -0.10
C LEU A 555 -21.78 32.86 -1.13
N GLY A 556 -21.29 32.82 -2.38
CA GLY A 556 -21.49 33.89 -3.37
C GLY A 556 -22.35 33.54 -4.59
N GLY A 557 -23.19 32.51 -4.51
CA GLY A 557 -23.87 31.92 -5.68
C GLY A 557 -25.28 31.40 -5.42
N ALA A 558 -26.11 32.16 -4.71
CA ALA A 558 -27.55 31.90 -4.63
C ALA A 558 -28.28 32.48 -5.85
N ASP A 559 -28.04 31.90 -7.04
CA ASP A 559 -28.90 32.07 -8.22
C ASP A 559 -28.66 30.91 -9.21
N SER A 560 -29.66 30.02 -9.31
CA SER A 560 -29.63 28.88 -10.23
C SER A 560 -30.08 29.31 -11.63
N PRO A 561 -29.33 29.02 -12.71
CA PRO A 561 -29.91 29.00 -14.04
C PRO A 561 -30.81 27.77 -14.18
N VAL A 562 -32.08 28.01 -14.52
CA VAL A 562 -33.04 26.96 -14.88
C VAL A 562 -32.52 26.19 -16.10
N VAL A 563 -32.26 24.90 -15.95
CA VAL A 563 -32.00 23.99 -17.08
C VAL A 563 -33.31 23.35 -17.50
N ASP A 564 -33.61 23.47 -18.79
CA ASP A 564 -34.86 23.06 -19.41
C ASP A 564 -35.11 21.54 -19.34
N SER A 565 -36.39 21.16 -19.23
CA SER A 565 -36.82 19.79 -18.93
C SER A 565 -36.97 18.93 -20.19
N GLY A 566 -36.12 17.90 -20.31
CA GLY A 566 -36.01 17.06 -21.51
C GLY A 566 -36.05 15.53 -21.28
N SER A 567 -36.94 15.04 -20.40
CA SER A 567 -37.51 13.67 -20.35
C SER A 567 -36.65 12.46 -20.79
N GLN A 568 -36.29 11.58 -19.84
CA GLN A 568 -37.09 10.35 -19.61
C GLN A 568 -36.70 9.59 -18.30
N ASN A 569 -37.63 9.65 -17.35
CA ASN A 569 -37.88 8.77 -16.19
C ASN A 569 -36.92 7.60 -15.88
N GLN A 570 -36.24 7.71 -14.72
CA GLN A 570 -36.29 6.64 -13.71
C GLN A 570 -36.88 7.24 -12.42
N ALA A 571 -37.76 6.49 -11.75
CA ALA A 571 -38.47 6.99 -10.58
C ALA A 571 -37.54 7.06 -9.35
N PRO A 572 -37.66 8.09 -8.49
CA PRO A 572 -36.85 8.21 -7.29
C PRO A 572 -37.27 7.20 -6.22
N LEU A 573 -36.32 6.40 -5.73
CA LEU A 573 -36.44 5.73 -4.44
C LEU A 573 -36.40 6.80 -3.34
N GLY A 574 -37.43 6.86 -2.50
CA GLY A 574 -37.56 7.89 -1.47
C GLY A 574 -37.12 7.46 -0.07
N LEU A 575 -37.10 8.47 0.82
CA LEU A 575 -36.94 8.45 2.29
C LEU A 575 -35.50 8.61 2.84
N ASP A 576 -35.35 9.58 3.76
CA ASP A 576 -34.20 9.92 4.63
C ASP A 576 -32.80 10.09 4.00
N THR A 577 -32.71 10.29 2.69
CA THR A 577 -31.44 10.26 1.95
C THR A 577 -30.44 11.38 2.29
N GLU A 578 -30.84 12.64 2.54
CA GLU A 578 -29.86 13.75 2.61
C GLU A 578 -28.85 13.67 3.77
N GLU A 579 -29.26 13.23 4.96
CA GLU A 579 -28.34 13.12 6.11
C GLU A 579 -27.48 11.86 6.02
N GLN A 580 -28.07 10.73 5.61
CA GLN A 580 -27.33 9.49 5.40
C GLN A 580 -26.32 9.62 4.26
N ASP A 581 -26.67 10.27 3.16
CA ASP A 581 -25.76 10.51 2.04
C ASP A 581 -24.66 11.51 2.41
N ARG A 582 -24.93 12.48 3.29
CA ARG A 582 -23.90 13.38 3.84
C ARG A 582 -22.91 12.64 4.76
N GLY A 583 -23.41 11.75 5.61
CA GLY A 583 -22.58 10.88 6.46
C GLY A 583 -21.72 9.93 5.61
N LEU A 584 -22.33 9.28 4.62
CA LEU A 584 -21.65 8.38 3.69
C LEU A 584 -20.61 9.12 2.83
N LEU A 585 -20.93 10.31 2.32
CA LEU A 585 -19.99 11.13 1.55
C LEU A 585 -18.77 11.53 2.41
N LYS A 586 -18.97 11.91 3.68
CA LYS A 586 -17.86 12.18 4.60
C LYS A 586 -17.00 10.94 4.86
N ALA A 587 -17.61 9.76 4.94
CA ALA A 587 -16.86 8.50 5.04
C ALA A 587 -16.04 8.23 3.76
N LEU A 588 -16.62 8.46 2.59
CA LEU A 588 -15.93 8.34 1.29
C LEU A 588 -14.78 9.35 1.15
N GLU A 589 -14.95 10.61 1.56
CA GLU A 589 -13.86 11.60 1.62
C GLU A 589 -12.72 11.22 2.57
N GLY A 590 -12.97 10.38 3.57
CA GLY A 590 -11.92 9.79 4.41
C GLY A 590 -11.16 8.67 3.69
N LEU A 591 -11.90 7.80 2.99
CA LEU A 591 -11.31 6.71 2.17
C LEU A 591 -10.35 7.26 1.09
N THR A 592 -10.70 8.37 0.43
CA THR A 592 -9.88 8.96 -0.65
C THR A 592 -8.57 9.58 -0.18
N ARG A 593 -8.43 9.90 1.11
CA ARG A 593 -7.20 10.48 1.67
C ARG A 593 -6.21 9.42 2.16
N PHE A 594 -6.62 8.17 2.30
CA PHE A 594 -5.76 7.09 2.77
C PHE A 594 -4.87 6.51 1.66
N ARG A 595 -3.66 6.10 2.05
CA ARG A 595 -2.64 5.52 1.17
C ARG A 595 -2.66 4.00 1.29
N LEU A 596 -2.94 3.28 0.21
CA LEU A 596 -2.92 1.81 0.25
C LEU A 596 -1.48 1.28 0.42
N GLY A 597 -1.34 0.16 1.12
CA GLY A 597 -0.06 -0.55 1.24
C GLY A 597 0.42 -1.01 -0.13
N GLY A 598 1.68 -0.71 -0.47
CA GLY A 598 2.23 -0.86 -1.82
C GLY A 598 2.53 0.46 -2.52
N GLU A 599 1.86 1.55 -2.14
CA GLU A 599 2.15 2.90 -2.66
C GLU A 599 3.52 3.47 -2.19
N HIS A 600 4.35 2.62 -1.55
CA HIS A 600 5.71 2.91 -1.07
C HIS A 600 6.82 2.51 -2.05
N GLY A 601 6.53 1.58 -2.99
CA GLY A 601 7.50 0.95 -3.90
C GLY A 601 8.32 1.92 -4.77
N PHE A 602 7.87 3.16 -4.94
CA PHE A 602 8.62 4.24 -5.58
C PHE A 602 9.65 4.89 -4.63
N GLY A 603 10.47 4.08 -3.98
CA GLY A 603 11.61 4.52 -3.17
C GLY A 603 11.26 5.36 -1.93
N THR A 604 10.00 5.38 -1.50
CA THR A 604 9.56 6.18 -0.35
C THR A 604 9.47 5.35 0.92
N THR A 605 10.04 5.86 2.01
CA THR A 605 9.84 5.28 3.35
C THR A 605 8.37 5.42 3.77
N PRO A 606 7.82 4.47 4.57
CA PRO A 606 6.46 4.56 5.07
C PRO A 606 6.24 5.85 5.90
N PRO A 607 5.00 6.37 5.97
CA PRO A 607 4.69 7.56 6.75
C PRO A 607 5.01 7.36 8.23
N LEU A 608 5.66 8.36 8.84
CA LEU A 608 5.57 8.54 10.28
C LEU A 608 4.15 8.99 10.61
N HIS A 609 3.46 8.23 11.45
CA HIS A 609 2.35 8.78 12.23
C HIS A 609 2.95 9.62 13.37
N VAL A 610 2.40 10.82 13.57
CA VAL A 610 2.60 11.69 14.72
C VAL A 610 1.27 11.80 15.45
#